data_AF-A0A4Q6DZM5-F1
#
_entry.id   AF-A0A4Q6DZM5-F1
#
_cell.length_a   1.000
_cell.length_b   1.000
_cell.length_c   1.000
_cell.angle_alpha   90.00
_cell.angle_beta   90.00
_cell.angle_gamma   90.00
#
_symmetry.space_group_name_H-M   'P 1'
#
loop_
_entity.id
_entity.type
_entity.pdbx_description
1 polymer ?
#
loop_
_entity_poly.entity_id
_entity_poly.type
_entity_poly.pdbx_seq_one_letter_code
_entity_poly.pdbx_strand_id
1 'polypeptide(L)'
;MKIAVFSAQAHDKNFLTAENTAFGFDLQFLDTQLNENTAILAAGYQAVCAFVNDDLSNGTLHALAAQGIKLIALRCAGFNQVDLPAAKELGIVVVRVPAYSPEAVAEHAIAM
;
A
#
# COMPACT_ATOMS: atom_id res chain seq x y z
N MET A 1 0.46 16.00 0.65
CA MET A 1 1.28 14.83 1.07
C MET A 1 1.53 13.98 -0.17
N LYS A 2 2.77 13.54 -0.43
CA LYS A 2 3.11 12.67 -1.57
C LYS A 2 3.01 11.20 -1.19
N ILE A 3 2.24 10.44 -1.97
CA ILE A 3 1.98 9.01 -1.74
C ILE A 3 2.34 8.23 -3.00
N ALA A 4 3.22 7.24 -2.85
CA ALA A 4 3.51 6.28 -3.92
C ALA A 4 2.55 5.09 -3.81
N VAL A 5 1.75 4.86 -4.85
CA VAL A 5 0.83 3.73 -4.95
C VAL A 5 1.47 2.66 -5.82
N PHE A 6 1.99 1.60 -5.21
CA PHE A 6 2.64 0.48 -5.92
C PHE A 6 1.63 -0.53 -6.42
N SER A 7 2.01 -1.35 -7.41
CA SER A 7 1.15 -2.36 -8.04
C SER A 7 -0.19 -1.78 -8.54
N ALA A 8 -0.20 -0.51 -8.98
CA ALA A 8 -1.42 0.20 -9.32
C ALA A 8 -1.98 -0.26 -10.67
N GLN A 9 -3.23 -0.73 -10.69
CA GLN A 9 -3.95 -1.05 -11.91
C GLN A 9 -4.80 0.14 -12.38
N ALA A 10 -5.32 0.06 -13.61
CA ALA A 10 -6.16 1.12 -14.18
C ALA A 10 -7.39 1.46 -13.31
N HIS A 11 -7.98 0.45 -12.66
CA HIS A 11 -9.09 0.67 -11.74
C HIS A 11 -8.66 1.43 -10.48
N ASP A 12 -7.50 1.09 -9.90
CA ASP A 12 -6.96 1.79 -8.73
C ASP A 12 -6.78 3.29 -9.04
N LYS A 13 -6.20 3.60 -10.20
CA LYS A 13 -5.97 4.98 -10.67
C LYS A 13 -7.28 5.76 -10.74
N ASN A 14 -8.32 5.17 -11.35
CA ASN A 14 -9.61 5.84 -11.52
C ASN A 14 -10.30 6.11 -10.18
N PHE A 15 -10.43 5.10 -9.32
CA PHE A 15 -11.13 5.24 -8.04
C PHE A 15 -10.38 6.14 -7.07
N LEU A 16 -9.07 5.91 -6.90
CA LEU A 16 -8.27 6.72 -5.97
C LEU A 16 -8.18 8.17 -6.41
N THR A 17 -8.08 8.45 -7.72
CA THR A 17 -8.08 9.84 -8.20
C THR A 17 -9.41 10.53 -7.96
N ALA A 18 -10.54 9.85 -8.20
CA ALA A 18 -11.87 10.40 -7.98
C ALA A 18 -12.11 10.75 -6.50
N GLU A 19 -11.82 9.81 -5.59
CA GLU A 19 -12.00 10.03 -4.14
C GLU A 19 -11.01 11.06 -3.59
N ASN A 20 -9.79 11.12 -4.13
CA ASN A 20 -8.77 12.06 -3.69
C ASN A 20 -9.10 13.53 -4.00
N THR A 21 -10.12 13.82 -4.82
CA THR A 21 -10.60 15.19 -5.04
C THR A 21 -11.01 15.89 -3.74
N ALA A 22 -11.50 15.14 -2.74
CA ALA A 22 -11.86 15.68 -1.42
C ALA A 22 -10.66 15.90 -0.48
N PHE A 23 -9.51 15.25 -0.73
CA PHE A 23 -8.36 15.23 0.18
C PHE A 23 -7.14 16.00 -0.34
N GLY A 24 -6.95 16.06 -1.66
CA GLY A 24 -5.86 16.82 -2.28
C GLY A 24 -4.46 16.23 -2.05
N PHE A 25 -4.33 14.91 -1.91
CA PHE A 25 -3.00 14.27 -1.86
C PHE A 25 -2.36 14.23 -3.25
N ASP A 26 -1.03 14.21 -3.30
CA ASP A 26 -0.27 13.99 -4.54
C ASP A 26 -0.03 12.48 -4.67
N LEU A 27 -0.90 11.82 -5.44
CA LEU A 27 -0.85 10.38 -5.69
C LEU A 27 -0.02 10.10 -6.94
N GLN A 28 1.04 9.30 -6.77
CA GLN A 28 1.84 8.81 -7.89
C GLN A 28 1.64 7.31 -8.01
N PHE A 29 1.12 6.88 -9.15
CA PHE A 29 0.79 5.48 -9.40
C PHE A 29 1.95 4.79 -10.11
N LEU A 30 2.45 3.73 -9.51
CA LEU A 30 3.53 2.89 -10.01
C LEU A 30 2.96 1.52 -10.34
N ASP A 31 3.16 1.09 -11.58
CA ASP A 31 2.73 -0.24 -12.04
C ASP A 31 3.68 -1.35 -11.50
N THR A 32 4.80 -0.95 -10.91
CA THR A 32 5.83 -1.82 -10.34
C THR A 32 5.38 -2.38 -8.99
N GLN A 33 5.62 -3.68 -8.79
CA GLN A 33 5.46 -4.34 -7.50
C GLN A 33 6.47 -3.83 -6.48
N LEU A 34 6.01 -3.57 -5.26
CA LEU A 34 6.90 -3.21 -4.15
C LEU A 34 7.64 -4.44 -3.65
N ASN A 35 8.95 -4.34 -3.57
CA ASN A 35 9.87 -5.29 -2.95
C ASN A 35 11.18 -4.55 -2.60
N GLU A 36 12.14 -5.26 -2.02
CA GLU A 36 13.39 -4.67 -1.53
C GLU A 36 14.15 -3.89 -2.62
N ASN A 37 14.15 -4.39 -3.86
CA ASN A 37 14.85 -3.76 -4.98
C ASN A 37 14.11 -2.55 -5.55
N THR A 38 12.77 -2.55 -5.49
CA THR A 38 11.92 -1.49 -6.05
C THR A 38 11.52 -0.45 -5.00
N ALA A 39 11.79 -0.71 -3.72
CA ALA A 39 11.55 0.21 -2.61
C ALA A 39 12.19 1.58 -2.84
N ILE A 40 13.29 1.65 -3.59
CA ILE A 40 13.97 2.91 -3.96
C ILE A 40 13.06 3.90 -4.72
N LEU A 41 12.00 3.41 -5.37
CA LEU A 41 11.01 4.24 -6.06
C LEU A 41 10.16 5.07 -5.07
N ALA A 42 10.21 4.74 -3.77
CA ALA A 42 9.54 5.50 -2.71
C ALA A 42 10.35 6.74 -2.26
N ALA A 43 11.49 7.04 -2.89
CA ALA A 43 12.33 8.16 -2.52
C ALA A 43 11.59 9.50 -2.73
N GLY A 44 11.57 10.34 -1.69
CA GLY A 44 10.88 11.64 -1.73
C GLY A 44 9.37 11.59 -1.50
N TYR A 45 8.82 10.39 -1.24
CA TYR A 45 7.43 10.23 -0.78
C TYR A 45 7.35 10.25 0.74
N GLN A 46 6.15 10.47 1.26
CA GLN A 46 5.89 10.50 2.71
C GLN A 46 5.19 9.22 3.18
N ALA A 47 4.48 8.56 2.26
CA ALA A 47 3.74 7.34 2.50
C ALA A 47 3.77 6.43 1.27
N VAL A 48 3.58 5.14 1.52
CA VAL A 48 3.42 4.12 0.49
C VAL A 48 2.03 3.50 0.61
N CYS A 49 1.36 3.30 -0.52
CA CYS A 49 0.16 2.47 -0.61
C CYS A 49 0.50 1.15 -1.32
N ALA A 50 0.30 0.04 -0.60
CA ALA A 50 0.64 -1.31 -1.05
C ALA A 50 -0.60 -2.22 -1.09
N PHE A 51 -0.48 -3.34 -1.80
CA PHE A 51 -1.52 -4.35 -1.97
C PHE A 51 -1.12 -5.73 -1.45
N VAL A 52 -2.01 -6.72 -1.63
CA VAL A 52 -1.81 -8.09 -1.16
C VAL A 52 -0.57 -8.78 -1.76
N ASN A 53 -0.19 -8.41 -2.98
CA ASN A 53 0.92 -9.04 -3.69
C ASN A 53 2.25 -8.30 -3.50
N ASP A 54 2.26 -7.14 -2.85
CA ASP A 54 3.48 -6.40 -2.57
C ASP A 54 4.26 -7.09 -1.45
N ASP A 55 5.59 -7.04 -1.50
CA ASP A 55 6.43 -7.52 -0.43
C ASP A 55 6.64 -6.42 0.63
N LEU A 56 6.31 -6.74 1.87
CA LEU A 56 6.54 -5.89 3.04
C LEU A 56 7.31 -6.67 4.11
N SER A 57 8.25 -7.51 3.66
CA SER A 57 9.25 -8.17 4.49
C SER A 57 10.22 -7.18 5.13
N ASN A 58 11.01 -7.69 6.07
CA ASN A 58 11.99 -6.94 6.84
C ASN A 58 12.93 -6.07 5.98
N GLY A 59 13.48 -6.62 4.89
CA GLY A 59 14.41 -5.92 3.99
C GLY A 59 13.73 -4.75 3.29
N THR A 60 12.51 -4.98 2.77
CA THR A 60 11.71 -3.94 2.13
C THR A 60 11.35 -2.82 3.12
N LEU A 61 10.95 -3.16 4.35
CA LEU A 61 10.63 -2.16 5.37
C LEU A 61 11.85 -1.31 5.76
N HIS A 62 13.04 -1.92 5.88
CA HIS A 62 14.28 -1.17 6.12
C HIS A 62 14.61 -0.23 4.97
N ALA A 63 14.46 -0.69 3.72
CA ALA A 63 14.68 0.15 2.54
C ALA A 63 13.71 1.34 2.50
N LEU A 64 12.45 1.14 2.87
CA LEU A 64 11.46 2.22 2.98
C LEU A 64 11.77 3.19 4.14
N ALA A 65 12.14 2.68 5.30
CA ALA A 65 12.52 3.48 6.46
C ALA A 65 13.74 4.37 6.17
N ALA A 66 14.74 3.82 5.48
CA ALA A 66 15.93 4.56 5.06
C ALA A 66 15.61 5.74 4.13
N GLN A 67 14.48 5.69 3.43
CA GLN A 67 13.98 6.76 2.56
C GLN A 67 13.05 7.74 3.28
N GLY A 68 12.81 7.55 4.58
CA GLY A 68 11.99 8.42 5.41
C GLY A 68 10.49 8.12 5.34
N ILE A 69 10.08 6.97 4.80
CA ILE A 69 8.68 6.54 4.82
C ILE A 69 8.27 6.20 6.25
N LYS A 70 7.15 6.79 6.70
CA LYS A 70 6.62 6.60 8.06
C LYS A 70 5.22 5.99 8.09
N LEU A 71 4.58 5.87 6.92
CA LEU A 71 3.22 5.37 6.78
C LEU A 71 3.13 4.41 5.60
N ILE A 72 2.57 3.23 5.86
CA ILE A 72 2.19 2.25 4.86
C ILE A 72 0.69 2.03 4.95
N ALA A 73 -0.01 2.29 3.86
CA ALA A 73 -1.45 2.07 3.73
C ALA A 73 -1.72 0.84 2.87
N LEU A 74 -2.24 -0.21 3.48
CA LEU A 74 -2.69 -1.42 2.79
C LEU A 74 -4.09 -1.18 2.23
N ARG A 75 -4.24 -1.23 0.90
CA ARG A 75 -5.54 -1.17 0.23
C ARG A 75 -6.26 -2.52 0.20
N CYS A 76 -5.99 -3.36 1.19
CA CYS A 76 -6.53 -4.71 1.33
C CYS A 76 -6.78 -5.07 2.79
N ALA A 77 -7.57 -6.12 3.01
CA ALA A 77 -7.79 -6.67 4.34
C ALA A 77 -6.62 -7.56 4.79
N GLY A 78 -6.04 -8.36 3.89
CA GLY A 78 -4.88 -9.21 4.21
C GLY A 78 -3.65 -8.37 4.56
N PHE A 79 -2.87 -8.82 5.55
CA PHE A 79 -1.61 -8.19 5.97
C PHE A 79 -0.50 -9.22 6.27
N ASN A 80 -0.68 -10.47 5.83
CA ASN A 80 0.27 -11.56 6.08
C ASN A 80 1.65 -11.28 5.46
N GLN A 81 1.68 -10.46 4.41
CA GLN A 81 2.88 -10.03 3.72
C GLN A 81 3.70 -8.98 4.48
N VAL A 82 3.21 -8.51 5.65
CA VAL A 82 3.84 -7.44 6.43
C VAL A 82 4.54 -8.00 7.66
N ASP A 83 5.85 -7.72 7.78
CA ASP A 83 6.59 -7.93 9.02
C ASP A 83 6.24 -6.83 10.04
N LEU A 84 5.14 -7.04 10.78
CA LEU A 84 4.64 -6.09 11.79
C LEU A 84 5.63 -5.80 12.92
N PRO A 85 6.39 -6.79 13.46
CA PRO A 85 7.48 -6.51 14.40
C PRO A 85 8.49 -5.51 13.83
N ALA A 86 9.01 -5.74 12.62
CA ALA A 86 9.97 -4.85 12.00
C ALA A 86 9.37 -3.46 11.73
N ALA A 87 8.13 -3.38 11.25
CA ALA A 87 7.44 -2.11 11.03
C ALA A 87 7.35 -1.29 12.32
N LYS A 88 7.05 -1.94 13.45
CA LYS A 88 7.00 -1.30 14.76
C LYS A 88 8.37 -0.82 15.23
N GLU A 89 9.42 -1.62 15.07
CA GLU A 89 10.80 -1.27 15.45
C GLU A 89 11.32 -0.08 14.63
N LEU A 90 10.98 -0.03 13.34
CA LEU A 90 11.34 1.05 12.42
C LEU A 90 10.47 2.31 12.57
N GLY A 91 9.44 2.27 13.42
CA GLY A 91 8.52 3.39 13.61
C GLY A 91 7.62 3.67 12.41
N ILE A 92 7.38 2.66 11.56
CA ILE A 92 6.47 2.74 10.42
C ILE A 92 5.07 2.38 10.90
N VAL A 93 4.13 3.30 10.71
CA VAL A 93 2.72 3.05 10.95
C VAL A 93 2.14 2.27 9.78
N VAL A 94 1.48 1.14 10.06
CA VAL A 94 0.76 0.35 9.06
C VAL A 94 -0.73 0.47 9.30
N VAL A 95 -1.47 0.92 8.28
CA VAL A 95 -2.94 0.99 8.30
C VAL A 95 -3.51 0.07 7.22
N ARG A 96 -4.75 -0.42 7.40
CA ARG A 96 -5.42 -1.32 6.46
C ARG A 96 -6.91 -1.04 6.38
N VAL A 97 -7.56 -1.60 5.35
CA VAL A 97 -9.02 -1.61 5.21
C VAL A 97 -9.56 -2.95 5.70
N PRO A 98 -10.06 -3.06 6.94
CA PRO A 98 -10.41 -4.36 7.54
C PRO A 98 -11.66 -5.00 6.91
N ALA A 99 -12.59 -4.20 6.38
CA ALA A 99 -13.77 -4.66 5.67
C ALA A 99 -13.98 -3.78 4.43
N TYR A 100 -13.85 -4.39 3.26
CA TYR A 100 -14.42 -3.88 2.00
C TYR A 100 -15.70 -4.70 1.80
N SER A 101 -16.87 -4.05 1.69
CA SER A 101 -18.20 -4.64 1.45
C SER A 101 -18.28 -6.18 1.56
N PRO A 102 -18.69 -6.73 2.72
CA PRO A 102 -18.81 -8.19 2.93
C PRO A 102 -19.60 -8.92 1.83
N GLU A 103 -20.49 -8.20 1.16
CA GLU A 103 -21.36 -8.66 0.08
C GLU A 103 -20.56 -9.03 -1.18
N ALA A 104 -19.53 -8.27 -1.57
CA ALA A 104 -18.73 -8.52 -2.78
C ALA A 104 -17.90 -9.82 -2.68
N VAL A 105 -17.46 -10.19 -1.48
CA VAL A 105 -16.76 -11.45 -1.22
C VAL A 105 -17.73 -12.64 -1.24
N ALA A 106 -18.94 -12.44 -0.70
CA ALA A 106 -19.98 -13.47 -0.69
C ALA A 106 -20.52 -13.78 -2.10
N GLU A 107 -20.69 -12.78 -2.95
CA GLU A 107 -21.14 -12.97 -4.34
C GLU A 107 -20.13 -13.73 -5.19
N HIS A 108 -18.81 -13.51 -4.99
CA HIS A 108 -17.79 -14.28 -5.70
C HIS A 108 -17.74 -15.74 -5.26
N ALA A 109 -17.98 -16.03 -3.98
CA ALA A 109 -17.99 -17.40 -3.45
C ALA A 109 -19.18 -18.25 -3.96
N ILE A 110 -20.29 -17.62 -4.37
CA ILE A 110 -21.47 -18.31 -4.93
C ILE A 110 -21.31 -18.57 -6.44
N ALA A 111 -20.40 -17.86 -7.11
CA ALA A 111 -20.19 -17.93 -8.56
C ALA A 111 -19.11 -18.93 -9.01
N MET A 112 -18.43 -19.64 -8.10
CA MET A 112 -17.46 -20.71 -8.41
C MET A 112 -18.07 -22.11 -8.31
#